data_AF-A0A850SNF7-F1
#
_entry.id   AF-A0A850SNF7-F1
#
_cell.length_a   1.000
_cell.length_b   1.000
_cell.length_c   1.000
_cell.angle_alpha   90.00
_cell.angle_beta   90.00
_cell.angle_gamma   90.00
#
_symmetry.space_group_name_H-M   'P 1'
#
loop_
_entity.id
_entity.type
_entity.pdbx_description
1 polymer ?
#
loop_
_entity_poly.entity_id
_entity_poly.type
_entity_poly.pdbx_seq_one_letter_code
_entity_poly.pdbx_strand_id
1 'polypeptide(L)'
;MIALAQLSRSRLILAAALMLALDWFFSMGWWWTAAADGQVWGIAVKDAFLAAFFWVLSRRRWFPVPLFYAHAILLFYYVVVSAFGFKIWFWISASVNRLFDLELLYVAGCAVHRIRAMRRRGERVRW
;
A
#
# COMPACT_ATOMS: atom_id res chain seq x y z
N MET A 1 -9.03 1.20 9.41
CA MET A 1 -7.57 1.37 9.47
C MET A 1 -7.13 2.79 9.86
N ILE A 2 -7.61 3.85 9.20
CA ILE A 2 -7.16 5.25 9.45
C ILE A 2 -7.33 5.67 10.92
N ALA A 3 -8.47 5.36 11.55
CA ALA A 3 -8.68 5.63 12.98
C ALA A 3 -7.64 4.93 13.87
N LEU A 4 -7.30 3.67 13.58
CA LEU A 4 -6.22 2.95 14.30
C LEU A 4 -4.85 3.62 14.07
N ALA A 5 -4.58 4.08 12.85
CA ALA A 5 -3.34 4.79 12.55
C ALA A 5 -3.25 6.13 13.30
N GLN A 6 -4.35 6.88 13.42
CA GLN A 6 -4.43 8.10 14.24
C GLN A 6 -4.19 7.79 15.73
N LEU A 7 -4.83 6.75 16.27
CA LEU A 7 -4.64 6.29 17.64
C LEU A 7 -3.19 5.87 17.94
N SER A 8 -2.46 5.37 16.94
CA SER A 8 -1.05 5.00 17.09
C SER A 8 -0.09 6.19 17.27
N ARG A 9 -0.57 7.44 17.08
CA ARG A 9 0.21 8.69 17.14
C ARG A 9 1.50 8.65 16.33
N SER A 10 1.54 7.85 15.27
CA SER A 10 2.69 7.74 14.37
C SER A 10 2.36 8.42 13.04
N ARG A 11 3.09 9.50 12.73
CA ARG A 11 2.96 10.19 11.44
C ARG A 11 3.26 9.24 10.27
N LEU A 12 4.15 8.26 10.45
CA LEU A 12 4.50 7.28 9.41
C LEU A 12 3.37 6.28 9.15
N ILE A 13 2.77 5.73 10.20
CA ILE A 13 1.66 4.77 10.07
C ILE A 13 0.43 5.50 9.50
N LEU A 14 0.18 6.73 9.93
CA LEU A 14 -0.89 7.56 9.38
C LEU A 14 -0.65 7.90 7.91
N ALA A 15 0.57 8.31 7.53
CA ALA A 15 0.91 8.59 6.14
C ALA A 15 0.74 7.35 5.25
N ALA A 16 1.21 6.18 5.69
CA ALA A 16 0.99 4.92 4.97
C ALA A 16 -0.49 4.57 4.86
N ALA A 17 -1.26 4.69 5.95
CA ALA A 17 -2.69 4.41 5.96
C ALA A 17 -3.49 5.34 5.03
N LEU A 18 -3.14 6.63 4.99
CA LEU A 18 -3.76 7.59 4.08
C LEU A 18 -3.37 7.31 2.63
N MET A 19 -2.10 6.98 2.38
CA MET A 19 -1.63 6.69 1.04
C MET A 19 -2.28 5.43 0.46
N LEU A 20 -2.42 4.35 1.25
CA LEU A 20 -3.16 3.15 0.84
C LEU A 20 -4.65 3.43 0.63
N ALA A 21 -5.26 4.36 1.37
CA ALA A 21 -6.63 4.76 1.12
C ALA A 21 -6.76 5.52 -0.21
N LEU A 22 -5.85 6.45 -0.50
CA LEU A 22 -5.79 7.15 -1.79
C LEU A 22 -5.55 6.18 -2.95
N ASP A 23 -4.67 5.20 -2.75
CA ASP A 23 -4.40 4.15 -3.72
C ASP A 23 -5.67 3.37 -4.10
N TRP A 24 -6.46 3.00 -3.09
CA TRP A 24 -7.70 2.29 -3.29
C TRP A 24 -8.74 3.13 -4.06
N PHE A 25 -8.90 4.41 -3.69
CA PHE A 25 -9.80 5.31 -4.40
C PHE A 25 -9.37 5.54 -5.85
N PHE A 26 -8.06 5.71 -6.09
CA PHE A 26 -7.53 5.84 -7.43
C PHE A 26 -7.78 4.57 -8.24
N SER A 27 -7.49 3.40 -7.67
CA SER A 27 -7.68 2.10 -8.34
C SER A 27 -9.15 1.86 -8.70
N MET A 28 -10.08 2.20 -7.80
CA MET A 28 -11.52 2.14 -8.07
C MET A 28 -11.93 3.12 -9.18
N GLY A 29 -11.50 4.37 -9.12
CA GLY A 29 -11.83 5.37 -10.15
C GLY A 29 -11.26 5.00 -11.52
N TRP A 30 -10.02 4.52 -11.56
CA TRP A 30 -9.34 4.10 -12.78
C TRP A 30 -10.02 2.88 -13.41
N TRP A 31 -10.44 1.91 -12.59
CA TRP A 31 -11.14 0.71 -13.07
C TRP A 31 -12.42 1.03 -13.85
N TRP A 32 -13.14 2.06 -13.44
CA TRP A 32 -14.41 2.46 -14.07
C TRP A 32 -14.23 3.35 -15.31
N THR A 33 -13.07 4.00 -15.46
CA THR A 33 -12.87 5.05 -16.48
C THR A 33 -11.85 4.71 -17.55
N ALA A 34 -10.90 3.82 -17.27
CA ALA A 34 -9.84 3.48 -18.21
C ALA A 34 -10.28 2.42 -19.21
N ALA A 35 -9.96 2.64 -20.49
CA ALA A 35 -10.03 1.60 -21.52
C ALA A 35 -9.14 0.41 -21.16
N ALA A 36 -9.51 -0.80 -21.57
CA ALA A 36 -8.84 -2.05 -21.19
C ALA A 36 -7.31 -2.01 -21.38
N ASP A 37 -6.84 -1.37 -22.45
CA ASP A 37 -5.43 -1.26 -22.80
C ASP A 37 -4.68 -0.24 -21.89
N GLY A 38 -5.38 0.74 -21.34
CA GLY A 38 -4.85 1.76 -20.42
C GLY A 38 -4.85 1.33 -18.95
N GLN A 39 -5.48 0.21 -18.61
CA GLN A 39 -5.56 -0.27 -17.23
C GLN A 39 -4.18 -0.66 -16.68
N VAL A 40 -3.36 -1.36 -17.48
CA VAL A 40 -2.02 -1.81 -17.05
C VAL A 40 -1.08 -0.64 -16.79
N TRP A 41 -1.07 0.35 -17.69
CA TRP A 41 -0.20 1.53 -17.55
C TRP A 41 -0.60 2.42 -16.37
N GLY A 42 -1.89 2.65 -16.14
CA GLY A 42 -2.33 3.44 -14.99
C GLY A 42 -1.98 2.80 -13.66
N ILE A 43 -2.11 1.47 -13.57
CA ILE A 43 -1.74 0.71 -12.37
C ILE A 43 -0.22 0.69 -12.18
N ALA A 44 0.56 0.53 -13.24
CA ALA A 44 2.02 0.58 -13.16
C ALA A 44 2.53 1.96 -12.71
N VAL A 45 1.99 3.06 -13.24
CA VAL A 45 2.36 4.42 -12.83
C VAL A 45 2.02 4.66 -11.36
N LYS A 46 0.85 4.21 -10.91
CA LYS A 46 0.42 4.26 -9.51
C LYS A 46 1.37 3.49 -8.58
N ASP A 47 1.71 2.25 -8.92
CA ASP A 47 2.62 1.44 -8.11
C ASP A 47 4.07 1.98 -8.14
N ALA A 48 4.51 2.59 -9.24
CA ALA A 48 5.78 3.32 -9.28
C ALA A 48 5.79 4.52 -8.33
N PHE A 49 4.71 5.30 -8.30
CA PHE A 49 4.55 6.41 -7.37
C PHE A 49 4.57 5.95 -5.91
N LEU A 50 3.85 4.87 -5.58
CA LEU A 50 3.83 4.30 -4.24
C LEU A 50 5.18 3.75 -3.81
N ALA A 51 5.86 3.01 -4.70
CA ALA A 51 7.21 2.53 -4.47
C ALA A 51 8.16 3.71 -4.18
N ALA A 52 8.12 4.78 -4.99
CA ALA A 52 8.93 5.97 -4.76
C ALA A 52 8.60 6.65 -3.42
N PHE A 53 7.32 6.77 -3.08
CA PHE A 53 6.86 7.34 -1.81
C PHE A 53 7.38 6.54 -0.61
N PHE A 54 7.19 5.22 -0.61
CA PHE A 54 7.65 4.36 0.48
C PHE A 54 9.16 4.21 0.53
N TRP A 55 9.85 4.29 -0.61
CA TRP A 55 11.31 4.40 -0.66
C TRP A 55 11.81 5.65 0.08
N VAL A 56 11.20 6.81 -0.19
CA VAL A 56 11.55 8.05 0.51
C VAL A 56 11.27 7.94 2.01
N LEU A 57 10.12 7.38 2.40
CA LEU A 57 9.79 7.18 3.82
C LEU A 57 10.71 6.16 4.52
N SER A 58 11.19 5.14 3.81
CA SER A 58 12.01 4.06 4.38
C SER A 58 13.47 4.44 4.64
N ARG A 59 13.99 5.52 4.03
CA ARG A 59 15.40 5.94 4.18
C ARG A 59 15.90 6.05 5.64
N ARG A 60 15.01 6.30 6.59
CA ARG A 60 15.36 6.43 8.02
C ARG A 60 14.57 5.50 8.94
N ARG A 61 13.72 4.63 8.39
CA ARG A 61 12.72 3.89 9.16
C ARG A 61 12.46 2.53 8.51
N TRP A 62 12.38 1.49 9.32
CA TRP A 62 12.14 0.12 8.85
C TRP A 62 10.69 -0.14 8.47
N PHE A 63 9.73 0.51 9.12
CA PHE A 63 8.29 0.30 8.90
C PHE A 63 7.84 0.38 7.41
N PRO A 64 8.28 1.37 6.60
CA PRO A 64 7.85 1.49 5.21
C PRO A 64 8.57 0.53 4.24
N VAL A 65 9.61 -0.18 4.68
CA VAL A 65 10.43 -1.05 3.80
C VAL A 65 9.59 -2.16 3.15
N PRO A 66 8.74 -2.90 3.87
CA PRO A 66 7.91 -3.94 3.24
C PRO A 66 6.93 -3.38 2.22
N LEU A 67 6.39 -2.18 2.47
CA LEU A 67 5.47 -1.49 1.54
C LEU A 67 6.20 -1.09 0.25
N PHE A 68 7.44 -0.57 0.37
CA PHE A 68 8.27 -0.29 -0.79
C PHE A 68 8.49 -1.54 -1.65
N TYR A 69 8.88 -2.65 -1.04
CA TYR A 69 9.13 -3.89 -1.78
C TYR A 69 7.87 -4.46 -2.42
N ALA A 70 6.71 -4.37 -1.75
CA ALA A 70 5.43 -4.82 -2.31
C ALA A 70 5.13 -4.10 -3.64
N HIS A 71 5.18 -2.77 -3.66
CA HIS A 71 4.93 -2.00 -4.88
C HIS A 71 6.04 -2.11 -5.92
N ALA A 72 7.32 -2.25 -5.50
CA ALA A 72 8.42 -2.46 -6.44
C ALA A 72 8.32 -3.82 -7.17
N ILE A 73 7.91 -4.87 -6.45
CA ILE A 73 7.66 -6.19 -7.03
C ILE A 73 6.46 -6.15 -7.99
N LEU A 74 5.37 -5.47 -7.61
CA LEU A 74 4.22 -5.26 -8.49
C LEU A 74 4.63 -4.52 -9.77
N LEU A 75 5.41 -3.45 -9.65
CA LEU A 75 5.90 -2.69 -10.79
C LEU A 75 6.72 -3.58 -11.74
N PHE A 76 7.67 -4.35 -11.19
CA PHE A 76 8.45 -5.31 -11.98
C PHE A 76 7.56 -6.33 -12.67
N TYR A 77 6.56 -6.85 -11.95
CA TYR A 77 5.59 -7.80 -12.48
C TYR A 77 4.81 -7.24 -13.68
N TYR A 78 4.31 -6.00 -13.62
CA TYR A 78 3.60 -5.40 -14.75
C TYR A 78 4.49 -5.17 -15.96
N VAL A 79 5.76 -4.79 -15.75
CA VAL A 79 6.73 -4.64 -16.84
C VAL A 79 6.95 -5.97 -17.54
N VAL A 80 7.14 -7.05 -16.78
CA VAL A 80 7.31 -8.41 -17.34
C VAL A 80 6.05 -8.84 -18.09
N VAL A 81 4.87 -8.75 -17.48
CA VAL A 81 3.61 -9.13 -18.14
C VAL A 81 3.39 -8.36 -19.44
N SER A 82 3.67 -7.05 -19.44
CA SER A 82 3.53 -6.20 -20.62
C SER A 82 4.54 -6.56 -21.71
N ALA A 83 5.78 -6.87 -21.34
CA ALA A 83 6.83 -7.24 -22.30
C ALA A 83 6.59 -8.60 -22.98
N PHE A 84 6.00 -9.56 -22.26
CA PHE A 84 5.77 -10.91 -22.76
C PHE A 84 4.35 -11.16 -23.29
N GLY A 85 3.48 -10.15 -23.29
CA GLY A 85 2.14 -10.24 -23.89
C GLY A 85 1.20 -11.22 -23.18
N PHE A 86 1.44 -11.50 -21.90
CA PHE A 86 0.70 -12.48 -21.12
C PHE A 86 -0.73 -12.00 -20.83
N LYS A 87 -1.75 -12.66 -21.42
CA LYS A 87 -3.17 -12.37 -21.18
C LYS A 87 -3.70 -13.09 -19.91
N ILE A 88 -3.11 -12.81 -18.75
CA ILE A 88 -3.48 -13.43 -17.44
C ILE A 88 -4.16 -12.45 -16.49
N TRP A 89 -4.81 -11.40 -17.01
CA TRP A 89 -5.37 -10.29 -16.24
C TRP A 89 -6.18 -10.75 -15.00
N PHE A 90 -7.01 -11.78 -15.12
CA PHE A 90 -7.76 -12.32 -13.98
C PHE A 90 -6.87 -12.67 -12.76
N TRP A 91 -5.75 -13.38 -13.00
CA TRP A 91 -4.82 -13.79 -11.94
C TRP A 91 -4.01 -12.64 -11.37
N ILE A 92 -3.72 -11.63 -12.19
CA ILE A 92 -3.02 -10.43 -11.77
C ILE A 92 -3.93 -9.62 -10.85
N SER A 93 -5.17 -9.35 -11.25
CA SER A 93 -6.13 -8.60 -10.43
C SER A 93 -6.38 -9.30 -9.10
N ALA A 94 -6.51 -10.63 -9.10
CA ALA A 94 -6.63 -11.40 -7.87
C ALA A 94 -5.39 -11.27 -6.96
N SER A 95 -4.19 -11.38 -7.51
CA SER A 95 -2.94 -11.29 -6.76
C SER A 95 -2.69 -9.88 -6.19
N VAL A 96 -2.97 -8.84 -6.97
CA VAL A 96 -2.86 -7.44 -6.56
C VAL A 96 -3.84 -7.15 -5.41
N ASN A 97 -5.08 -7.64 -5.51
CA ASN A 97 -6.07 -7.43 -4.46
C ASN A 97 -5.67 -8.13 -3.15
N ARG A 98 -5.10 -9.35 -3.23
CA ARG A 98 -4.57 -10.04 -2.05
C ARG A 98 -3.36 -9.35 -1.44
N LEU A 99 -2.48 -8.78 -2.26
CA LEU A 99 -1.34 -8.03 -1.77
C LEU A 99 -1.80 -6.75 -1.05
N PHE A 100 -2.80 -6.05 -1.58
CA PHE A 100 -3.41 -4.90 -0.92
C PHE A 100 -4.04 -5.28 0.44
N ASP A 101 -4.76 -6.40 0.52
CA ASP A 101 -5.28 -6.92 1.81
C ASP A 101 -4.14 -7.12 2.83
N LEU A 102 -3.00 -7.68 2.38
CA LEU A 102 -1.82 -7.89 3.23
C LEU A 102 -1.20 -6.57 3.69
N GLU A 103 -1.15 -5.55 2.83
CA GLU A 103 -0.66 -4.20 3.19
C GLU A 103 -1.56 -3.56 4.26
N LEU A 104 -2.88 -3.66 4.12
CA LEU A 104 -3.83 -3.18 5.11
C LEU A 104 -3.64 -3.89 6.46
N LEU A 105 -3.51 -5.21 6.45
CA LEU A 105 -3.25 -6.01 7.64
C LEU A 105 -1.90 -5.65 8.28
N TYR A 106 -0.86 -5.44 7.47
CA TYR A 106 0.46 -5.03 7.95
C TYR A 106 0.41 -3.67 8.64
N VAL A 107 -0.17 -2.65 8.01
CA VAL A 107 -0.29 -1.31 8.58
C VAL A 107 -1.16 -1.31 9.84
N ALA A 108 -2.29 -2.03 9.82
CA ALA A 108 -3.15 -2.18 10.98
C ALA A 108 -2.43 -2.91 12.13
N GLY A 109 -1.70 -4.00 11.83
CA GLY A 109 -0.89 -4.75 12.80
C GLY A 109 0.18 -3.88 13.45
N CYS A 110 0.91 -3.09 12.65
CA CYS A 110 1.89 -2.13 13.17
C CYS A 110 1.25 -1.04 14.05
N ALA A 111 0.07 -0.53 13.66
CA ALA A 111 -0.68 0.42 14.46
C ALA A 111 -1.08 -0.16 15.82
N VAL A 112 -1.65 -1.37 15.82
CA VAL A 112 -2.06 -2.09 17.04
C VAL A 112 -0.85 -2.39 17.93
N HIS A 113 0.25 -2.90 17.36
CA HIS A 113 1.48 -3.18 18.10
C HIS A 113 2.02 -1.92 18.78
N ARG A 114 2.03 -0.78 18.08
CA ARG A 114 2.46 0.50 18.64
C ARG A 114 1.52 0.98 19.76
N ILE A 115 0.21 0.88 19.58
CA ILE A 115 -0.77 1.24 20.62
C ILE A 115 -0.56 0.39 21.88
N ARG A 116 -0.35 -0.94 21.71
CA ARG A 116 -0.05 -1.84 22.83
C ARG A 116 1.25 -1.45 23.54
N ALA A 117 2.31 -1.09 22.80
CA ALA A 117 3.56 -0.63 23.37
C ALA A 117 3.41 0.69 24.16
N MET A 118 2.63 1.65 23.64
CA MET A 118 2.33 2.92 24.34
C MET A 118 1.57 2.66 25.65
N ARG A 119 0.59 1.75 25.65
CA ARG A 119 -0.14 1.37 26.87
C ARG A 119 0.75 0.75 27.93
N ARG A 120 1.66 -0.15 27.52
CA ARG A 120 2.65 -0.75 28.44
C ARG A 120 3.58 0.29 29.07
N ARG A 121 3.78 1.44 28.41
CA ARG A 121 4.56 2.58 28.91
C ARG A 121 3.74 3.57 29.74
N GLY A 122 2.46 3.29 29.99
CA GLY A 122 1.57 4.18 30.76
C GLY A 122 1.09 5.42 29.99
N GLU A 123 1.27 5.48 28.67
CA GLU A 123 0.82 6.62 27.87
C GLU A 123 -0.71 6.60 27.70
N ARG A 124 -1.38 7.74 27.93
CA ARG A 124 -2.84 7.86 27.73
C ARG A 124 -3.21 7.79 26.25
N VAL A 125 -3.78 6.65 25.84
CA VAL A 125 -4.49 6.48 24.58
C VAL A 125 -5.92 7.01 24.77
N ARG A 126 -6.24 8.16 24.16
CA ARG A 126 -7.63 8.64 24.10
C ARG A 126 -8.31 7.90 22.96
N TRP A 127 -9.40 7.22 23.28
CA TRP A 127 -10.26 6.55 22.32
C TRP A 127 -11.24 7.54 21.69
#